data_AF-A0A1Z8XQN0-F1
#
_entry.id   AF-A0A1Z8XQN0-F1
#
_cell.length_a   1.000
_cell.length_b   1.000
_cell.length_c   1.000
_cell.angle_alpha   90.00
_cell.angle_beta   90.00
_cell.angle_gamma   90.00
#
_symmetry.space_group_name_H-M   'P 1'
#
loop_
_entity.id
_entity.type
_entity.pdbx_description
1 polymer ?
#
loop_
_entity_poly.entity_id
_entity_poly.type
_entity_poly.pdbx_seq_one_letter_code
_entity_poly.pdbx_strand_id
1 'polypeptide(L)'
;MTRFLFIIWSIAISGYAEDKKWNPVLVPEKKEGLINSDRKLEVFEHGIKKEWGYEAPQTDTFIVIHPEKPKKIAPLYVVLHSAGHDVFSAVECTKQVGNHDIYHSPSNFYALYVDCRANKGDWWWGGMHAKDANLKKKNSGTETRPVERRVIDTIKWVIKKYEIDSNRVYLSGNSMGGSGALGIGLRHGNVFAAIKANVPAGIDHADQRMAFSDHAAAKKLNLPDPPITLDYSGQNDGWSFGHDRFVKAMNDRKYPLYFYWGSFGHANNHERILQVNDLINSFDWLSIKKNEAYPVFTNASSNNDLPWPKNLSDKKSGQVNAFFRWKLMNDEKKSFNVSLYLNSADDIKTKFDIPKKSTADVSLRRLQQFEFNEGDFINWSFGESKGKIKIGSDKIITAPSLTITTSPQTLSVWINKN
;
A
#
# COMPACT_ATOMS: atom_id res chain seq x y z
N MET A 1 -38.51 -33.71 47.11
CA MET A 1 -37.98 -32.33 47.00
C MET A 1 -36.53 -32.44 46.56
N THR A 2 -36.26 -32.25 45.26
CA THR A 2 -34.92 -32.38 44.69
C THR A 2 -34.54 -31.02 44.12
N ARG A 3 -33.67 -30.29 44.83
CA ARG A 3 -33.18 -28.98 44.38
C ARG A 3 -32.01 -29.20 43.42
N PHE A 4 -32.20 -28.88 42.15
CA PHE A 4 -31.12 -28.70 41.20
C PHE A 4 -30.40 -27.38 41.50
N LEU A 5 -29.11 -27.45 41.82
CA LEU A 5 -28.21 -26.30 41.88
C LEU A 5 -27.79 -25.95 40.45
N PHE A 6 -28.24 -24.82 39.93
CA PHE A 6 -27.66 -24.21 38.72
C PHE A 6 -26.36 -23.51 39.12
N ILE A 7 -25.22 -24.07 38.71
CA ILE A 7 -23.93 -23.39 38.78
C ILE A 7 -23.83 -22.48 37.55
N ILE A 8 -24.03 -21.18 37.76
CA ILE A 8 -23.78 -20.16 36.74
C ILE A 8 -22.26 -19.99 36.65
N TRP A 9 -21.67 -20.44 35.55
CA TRP A 9 -20.32 -20.04 35.16
C TRP A 9 -20.37 -18.57 34.72
N SER A 10 -20.00 -17.66 35.61
CA SER A 10 -19.71 -16.29 35.26
C SER A 10 -18.35 -16.25 34.53
N ILE A 11 -18.39 -16.31 33.20
CA ILE A 11 -17.25 -15.94 32.37
C ILE A 11 -17.07 -14.42 32.56
N ALA A 12 -16.03 -14.02 33.27
CA ALA A 12 -15.62 -12.64 33.35
C ALA A 12 -15.13 -12.21 31.95
N ILE A 13 -16.03 -11.63 31.15
CA ILE A 13 -15.63 -10.87 29.97
C ILE A 13 -15.01 -9.59 30.51
N SER A 14 -13.70 -9.60 30.69
CA SER A 14 -12.92 -8.41 31.00
C SER A 14 -12.99 -7.46 29.79
N GLY A 15 -14.05 -6.66 29.71
CA GLY A 15 -14.13 -5.59 28.73
C GLY A 15 -12.99 -4.61 28.99
N TYR A 16 -12.11 -4.41 28.00
CA TYR A 16 -11.08 -3.38 28.11
C TYR A 16 -11.78 -2.00 28.13
N ALA A 17 -11.52 -1.22 29.18
CA ALA A 17 -12.04 0.13 29.33
C ALA A 17 -11.31 1.13 28.42
N GLU A 18 -11.87 2.33 28.26
CA GLU A 18 -11.23 3.46 27.59
C GLU A 18 -9.94 3.85 28.34
N ASP A 19 -8.78 3.77 27.66
CA ASP A 19 -7.48 4.06 28.27
C ASP A 19 -6.81 5.31 27.65
N LYS A 20 -6.38 6.24 28.51
CA LYS A 20 -5.57 7.41 28.10
C LYS A 20 -4.16 7.02 27.68
N LYS A 21 -3.63 5.89 28.16
CA LYS A 21 -2.31 5.34 27.82
C LYS A 21 -2.48 3.95 27.23
N TRP A 22 -3.22 3.85 26.11
CA TRP A 22 -3.43 2.61 25.36
C TRP A 22 -2.21 1.67 25.37
N ASN A 23 -2.37 0.51 26.01
CA ASN A 23 -1.30 -0.45 26.28
C ASN A 23 -1.73 -1.88 25.91
N PRO A 24 -1.32 -2.39 24.74
CA PRO A 24 -1.59 -3.77 24.34
C PRO A 24 -1.04 -4.80 25.33
N VAL A 25 -1.85 -5.83 25.60
CA VAL A 25 -1.55 -6.93 26.53
C VAL A 25 -1.23 -8.19 25.74
N LEU A 26 -0.13 -8.87 26.08
CA LEU A 26 0.26 -10.13 25.47
C LEU A 26 -0.66 -11.27 25.93
N VAL A 27 -1.14 -12.08 24.99
CA VAL A 27 -2.08 -13.20 25.22
C VAL A 27 -1.46 -14.50 24.70
N PRO A 28 -0.46 -15.08 25.41
CA PRO A 28 0.38 -16.16 24.91
C PRO A 28 -0.37 -17.46 24.61
N GLU A 29 -1.51 -17.70 25.23
CA GLU A 29 -2.35 -18.89 25.06
C GLU A 29 -3.03 -18.95 23.68
N LYS A 30 -3.16 -17.83 22.98
CA LYS A 30 -3.81 -17.76 21.66
C LYS A 30 -2.87 -18.00 20.47
N LYS A 31 -1.59 -18.31 20.73
CA LYS A 31 -0.58 -18.43 19.66
C LYS A 31 -0.41 -19.85 19.11
N GLU A 32 -0.89 -20.86 19.83
CA GLU A 32 -0.59 -22.26 19.56
C GLU A 32 -1.06 -22.68 18.16
N GLY A 33 -0.16 -23.31 17.40
CA GLY A 33 -0.47 -23.86 16.08
C GLY A 33 -0.76 -22.84 14.99
N LEU A 34 -0.58 -21.53 15.18
CA LEU A 34 -0.93 -20.51 14.16
C LEU A 34 0.00 -20.47 12.95
N ILE A 35 1.26 -20.87 13.11
CA ILE A 35 2.28 -20.91 12.05
C ILE A 35 3.06 -22.21 12.09
N ASN A 36 3.61 -22.61 10.95
CA ASN A 36 4.44 -23.82 10.82
C ASN A 36 5.95 -23.53 10.80
N SER A 37 6.35 -22.25 10.90
CA SER A 37 7.76 -21.84 10.92
C SER A 37 8.29 -21.67 12.34
N ASP A 38 9.60 -21.73 12.52
CA ASP A 38 10.29 -21.48 13.80
C ASP A 38 10.28 -20.01 14.25
N ARG A 39 9.67 -19.11 13.47
CA ARG A 39 9.56 -17.69 13.79
C ARG A 39 8.78 -17.51 15.10
N LYS A 40 9.27 -16.65 15.99
CA LYS A 40 8.54 -16.26 17.20
C LYS A 40 7.25 -15.52 16.82
N LEU A 41 6.12 -15.87 17.45
CA LEU A 41 4.83 -15.22 17.28
C LEU A 41 4.29 -14.72 18.63
N GLU A 42 3.72 -13.51 18.63
CA GLU A 42 3.10 -12.86 19.78
C GLU A 42 1.69 -12.38 19.40
N VAL A 43 0.69 -12.74 20.20
CA VAL A 43 -0.70 -12.28 20.05
C VAL A 43 -0.96 -11.22 21.11
N PHE A 44 -1.53 -10.08 20.70
CA PHE A 44 -1.87 -8.98 21.59
C PHE A 44 -3.36 -8.66 21.53
N GLU A 45 -3.93 -8.34 22.68
CA GLU A 45 -5.25 -7.73 22.80
C GLU A 45 -5.14 -6.32 23.35
N HIS A 46 -6.09 -5.48 23.00
CA HIS A 46 -6.14 -4.12 23.52
C HIS A 46 -7.56 -3.55 23.51
N GLY A 47 -7.80 -2.58 24.39
CA GLY A 47 -8.99 -1.73 24.35
C GLY A 47 -8.90 -0.60 23.34
N ILE A 48 -9.79 0.37 23.47
CA ILE A 48 -9.80 1.58 22.63
C ILE A 48 -8.96 2.69 23.24
N LYS A 49 -8.49 3.57 22.36
CA LYS A 49 -7.93 4.87 22.70
C LYS A 49 -8.98 5.96 22.43
N LYS A 50 -9.16 6.90 23.37
CA LYS A 50 -10.19 7.95 23.25
C LYS A 50 -10.12 8.72 21.93
N GLU A 51 -8.91 9.07 21.49
CA GLU A 51 -8.70 9.89 20.29
C GLU A 51 -9.05 9.17 18.97
N TRP A 52 -9.33 7.87 19.02
CA TRP A 52 -9.83 7.15 17.85
C TRP A 52 -11.31 7.46 17.58
N GLY A 53 -12.08 7.90 18.58
CA GLY A 53 -13.47 8.31 18.40
C GLY A 53 -14.45 7.15 18.22
N TYR A 54 -14.19 6.02 18.88
CA TYR A 54 -15.15 4.92 18.98
C TYR A 54 -16.36 5.32 19.84
N GLU A 55 -17.57 4.98 19.40
CA GLU A 55 -18.81 5.26 20.16
C GLU A 55 -18.98 4.32 21.37
N ALA A 56 -18.43 3.11 21.28
CA ALA A 56 -18.49 2.11 22.34
C ALA A 56 -17.11 1.50 22.56
N PRO A 57 -16.77 1.10 23.80
CA PRO A 57 -15.56 0.34 24.04
C PRO A 57 -15.62 -1.00 23.31
N GLN A 58 -14.47 -1.45 22.82
CA GLN A 58 -14.30 -2.73 22.17
C GLN A 58 -12.91 -3.29 22.48
N THR A 59 -12.78 -4.60 22.33
CA THR A 59 -11.51 -5.31 22.37
C THR A 59 -11.10 -5.66 20.96
N ASP A 60 -9.85 -5.38 20.60
CA ASP A 60 -9.27 -5.73 19.31
C ASP A 60 -8.02 -6.57 19.51
N THR A 61 -7.71 -7.38 18.49
CA THR A 61 -6.55 -8.28 18.47
C THR A 61 -5.62 -7.93 17.32
N PHE A 62 -4.33 -8.03 17.56
CA PHE A 62 -3.32 -8.06 16.50
C PHE A 62 -2.23 -9.09 16.80
N ILE A 63 -1.55 -9.54 15.76
CA ILE A 63 -0.52 -10.58 15.83
C ILE A 63 0.78 -10.05 15.25
N VAL A 64 1.89 -10.26 15.96
CA VAL A 64 3.24 -9.95 15.51
C VAL A 64 4.04 -11.23 15.30
N ILE A 65 4.61 -11.39 14.10
CA ILE A 65 5.55 -12.47 13.79
C ILE A 65 6.94 -11.87 13.64
N HIS A 66 7.92 -12.41 14.37
CA HIS A 66 9.30 -11.96 14.39
C HIS A 66 10.06 -12.46 13.15
N PRO A 67 11.17 -11.84 12.75
CA PRO A 67 12.07 -12.43 11.77
C PRO A 67 12.64 -13.77 12.28
N GLU A 68 13.01 -14.68 11.38
CA GLU A 68 13.72 -15.93 11.75
C GLU A 68 15.02 -15.63 12.49
N LYS A 69 15.71 -14.57 12.08
CA LYS A 69 16.93 -14.06 12.72
C LYS A 69 16.66 -12.63 13.19
N PRO A 70 16.26 -12.42 14.46
CA PRO A 70 16.00 -11.10 14.99
C PRO A 70 17.22 -10.19 14.82
N LYS A 71 16.99 -9.00 14.29
CA LYS A 71 18.00 -7.95 14.15
C LYS A 71 17.40 -6.60 14.51
N LYS A 72 18.23 -5.70 15.04
CA LYS A 72 17.85 -4.31 15.23
C LYS A 72 17.52 -3.68 13.87
N ILE A 73 16.55 -2.76 13.84
CA ILE A 73 16.23 -1.99 12.62
C ILE A 73 15.79 -2.95 11.49
N ALA A 74 14.99 -3.95 11.85
CA ALA A 74 14.38 -4.83 10.86
C ALA A 74 13.18 -4.14 10.20
N PRO A 75 12.87 -4.44 8.93
CA PRO A 75 11.65 -3.93 8.28
C PRO A 75 10.37 -4.52 8.88
N LEU A 76 9.24 -3.86 8.61
CA LEU A 76 7.90 -4.30 9.02
C LEU A 76 6.98 -4.51 7.81
N TYR A 77 6.35 -5.68 7.75
CA TYR A 77 5.34 -6.08 6.77
C TYR A 77 3.95 -6.11 7.43
N VAL A 78 3.07 -5.19 7.08
CA VAL A 78 1.73 -5.07 7.66
C VAL A 78 0.70 -5.72 6.74
N VAL A 79 -0.22 -6.50 7.29
CA VAL A 79 -1.23 -7.26 6.53
C VAL A 79 -2.64 -6.86 6.96
N LEU A 80 -3.47 -6.52 5.97
CA LEU A 80 -4.93 -6.37 6.13
C LEU A 80 -5.63 -7.57 5.50
N HIS A 81 -6.42 -8.28 6.30
CA HIS A 81 -7.13 -9.48 5.86
C HIS A 81 -8.36 -9.17 4.97
N SER A 82 -8.77 -10.17 4.19
CA SER A 82 -9.96 -10.14 3.35
C SER A 82 -11.26 -10.34 4.16
N ALA A 83 -12.42 -10.08 3.54
CA ALA A 83 -13.73 -10.21 4.19
C ALA A 83 -14.08 -11.64 4.60
N GLY A 84 -13.37 -12.66 4.09
CA GLY A 84 -13.54 -14.06 4.49
C GLY A 84 -12.76 -14.46 5.75
N HIS A 85 -11.93 -13.55 6.28
CA HIS A 85 -10.97 -13.85 7.36
C HIS A 85 -11.16 -12.89 8.53
N ASP A 86 -10.50 -13.24 9.61
CA ASP A 86 -10.10 -12.42 10.75
C ASP A 86 -8.55 -12.46 10.85
N VAL A 87 -7.99 -11.82 11.88
CA VAL A 87 -6.53 -11.82 12.10
C VAL A 87 -5.94 -13.23 12.25
N PHE A 88 -6.64 -14.17 12.88
CA PHE A 88 -6.12 -15.52 13.14
C PHE A 88 -6.07 -16.34 11.87
N SER A 89 -7.21 -16.48 11.20
CA SER A 89 -7.33 -17.20 9.93
C SER A 89 -6.43 -16.60 8.83
N ALA A 90 -6.19 -15.29 8.83
CA ALA A 90 -5.22 -14.67 7.93
C ALA A 90 -3.77 -15.12 8.20
N VAL A 91 -3.38 -15.25 9.47
CA VAL A 91 -2.09 -15.83 9.83
C VAL A 91 -2.04 -17.31 9.46
N GLU A 92 -3.12 -18.07 9.67
CA GLU A 92 -3.14 -19.49 9.32
C GLU A 92 -2.99 -19.77 7.82
N CYS A 93 -3.44 -18.86 6.94
CA CYS A 93 -3.17 -18.97 5.51
C CYS A 93 -1.66 -19.08 5.20
N THR A 94 -0.80 -18.53 6.07
CA THR A 94 0.66 -18.54 5.87
C THR A 94 1.30 -19.91 6.08
N LYS A 95 0.55 -20.89 6.60
CA LYS A 95 0.98 -22.30 6.72
C LYS A 95 1.23 -22.98 5.36
N GLN A 96 0.64 -22.47 4.29
CA GLN A 96 0.66 -23.09 2.97
C GLN A 96 0.97 -22.05 1.88
N VAL A 97 2.05 -22.28 1.13
CA VAL A 97 2.34 -21.53 -0.10
C VAL A 97 1.21 -21.76 -1.11
N GLY A 98 0.78 -20.70 -1.78
CA GLY A 98 -0.36 -20.71 -2.67
C GLY A 98 -1.70 -20.40 -1.99
N ASN A 99 -1.70 -20.13 -0.68
CA ASN A 99 -2.89 -19.68 0.05
C ASN A 99 -2.69 -18.24 0.53
N HIS A 100 -3.37 -17.30 -0.14
CA HIS A 100 -3.24 -15.87 0.12
C HIS A 100 -1.78 -15.42 0.22
N ASP A 101 -1.00 -15.63 -0.84
CA ASP A 101 0.46 -15.41 -0.84
C ASP A 101 0.86 -13.99 -0.44
N ILE A 102 -0.02 -13.00 -0.63
CA ILE A 102 0.21 -11.63 -0.17
C ILE A 102 0.27 -11.47 1.37
N TYR A 103 -0.24 -12.43 2.13
CA TYR A 103 -0.11 -12.47 3.59
C TYR A 103 1.28 -12.97 4.02
N HIS A 104 2.04 -13.65 3.15
CA HIS A 104 3.34 -14.21 3.49
C HIS A 104 4.40 -13.12 3.53
N SER A 105 4.84 -12.77 4.74
CA SER A 105 5.96 -11.84 4.95
C SER A 105 7.32 -12.52 4.72
N PRO A 106 8.33 -11.82 4.19
CA PRO A 106 9.68 -12.36 4.10
C PRO A 106 10.24 -12.74 5.48
N SER A 107 11.09 -13.76 5.54
CA SER A 107 11.63 -14.29 6.80
C SER A 107 12.51 -13.31 7.58
N ASN A 108 13.05 -12.29 6.91
CA ASN A 108 13.89 -11.25 7.51
C ASN A 108 13.09 -10.00 7.95
N PHE A 109 11.76 -10.05 7.99
CA PHE A 109 10.86 -8.95 8.37
C PHE A 109 10.14 -9.31 9.67
N TYR A 110 9.80 -8.27 10.45
CA TYR A 110 8.65 -8.39 11.33
C TYR A 110 7.38 -8.37 10.48
N ALA A 111 6.36 -9.10 10.89
CA ALA A 111 5.04 -9.04 10.29
C ALA A 111 4.00 -8.63 11.33
N LEU A 112 3.09 -7.74 10.95
CA LEU A 112 1.95 -7.31 11.76
C LEU A 112 0.66 -7.63 11.04
N TYR A 113 -0.18 -8.44 11.66
CA TYR A 113 -1.55 -8.72 11.21
C TYR A 113 -2.49 -8.04 12.17
N VAL A 114 -3.42 -7.25 11.64
CA VAL A 114 -4.45 -6.55 12.43
C VAL A 114 -5.80 -7.15 12.08
N ASP A 115 -6.75 -7.09 13.02
CA ASP A 115 -8.13 -7.53 12.80
C ASP A 115 -9.06 -6.36 12.45
N CYS A 116 -10.12 -6.57 11.69
CA CYS A 116 -11.29 -5.67 11.65
C CYS A 116 -12.63 -6.42 11.71
N ARG A 117 -12.59 -7.73 11.97
CA ARG A 117 -13.77 -8.59 11.88
C ARG A 117 -14.51 -8.71 13.20
N ALA A 118 -13.79 -8.70 14.32
CA ALA A 118 -14.37 -8.83 15.66
C ALA A 118 -15.40 -7.74 15.95
N ASN A 119 -15.19 -6.54 15.42
CA ASN A 119 -16.00 -5.37 15.71
C ASN A 119 -16.72 -4.86 14.46
N LYS A 120 -18.06 -4.90 14.46
CA LYS A 120 -18.89 -4.46 13.31
C LYS A 120 -18.62 -3.02 12.87
N GLY A 121 -18.19 -2.15 13.80
CA GLY A 121 -17.82 -0.76 13.52
C GLY A 121 -16.61 -0.62 12.60
N ASP A 122 -15.70 -1.60 12.65
CA ASP A 122 -14.44 -1.62 11.92
C ASP A 122 -14.55 -2.24 10.53
N TRP A 123 -15.71 -2.83 10.24
CA TRP A 123 -15.93 -3.59 9.02
C TRP A 123 -15.49 -2.81 7.77
N TRP A 124 -14.88 -3.54 6.85
CA TRP A 124 -14.26 -3.00 5.65
C TRP A 124 -13.11 -2.01 5.91
N TRP A 125 -12.42 -2.13 7.05
CA TRP A 125 -11.34 -1.23 7.46
C TRP A 125 -11.78 0.24 7.54
N GLY A 126 -13.06 0.48 7.86
CA GLY A 126 -13.66 1.81 7.86
C GLY A 126 -13.94 2.35 6.46
N GLY A 127 -13.74 1.52 5.44
CA GLY A 127 -13.98 1.77 4.03
C GLY A 127 -15.38 1.39 3.57
N MET A 128 -15.52 1.21 2.26
CA MET A 128 -16.77 0.86 1.59
C MET A 128 -16.46 0.17 0.25
N HIS A 129 -17.48 -0.41 -0.36
CA HIS A 129 -17.39 -0.96 -1.72
C HIS A 129 -18.63 -0.66 -2.55
N ALA A 130 -18.50 -0.81 -3.86
CA ALA A 130 -19.51 -0.40 -4.84
C ALA A 130 -20.90 -1.00 -4.57
N LYS A 131 -20.94 -2.23 -4.06
CA LYS A 131 -22.13 -3.06 -3.84
C LYS A 131 -22.83 -2.88 -2.49
N ASP A 132 -22.35 -2.04 -1.57
CA ASP A 132 -22.99 -1.84 -0.26
C ASP A 132 -23.33 -0.35 -0.03
N ALA A 133 -24.62 -0.03 -0.17
CA ALA A 133 -25.14 1.31 0.01
C ALA A 133 -25.07 1.79 1.47
N ASN A 134 -25.18 0.88 2.44
CA ASN A 134 -25.12 1.22 3.86
C ASN A 134 -23.69 1.58 4.27
N LEU A 135 -22.70 0.80 3.83
CA LEU A 135 -21.29 1.12 4.03
C LEU A 135 -20.93 2.44 3.36
N LYS A 136 -21.37 2.68 2.12
CA LYS A 136 -21.17 3.98 1.45
C LYS A 136 -21.76 5.12 2.27
N LYS A 137 -23.04 5.03 2.66
CA LYS A 137 -23.71 6.06 3.48
C LYS A 137 -22.95 6.33 4.78
N LYS A 138 -22.46 5.28 5.44
CA LYS A 138 -21.76 5.39 6.72
C LYS A 138 -20.34 5.95 6.57
N ASN A 139 -19.59 5.48 5.59
CA ASN A 139 -18.12 5.57 5.54
C ASN A 139 -17.57 6.50 4.45
N SER A 140 -18.40 6.99 3.52
CA SER A 140 -17.98 7.99 2.50
C SER A 140 -17.40 9.26 3.12
N GLY A 141 -16.67 10.02 2.30
CA GLY A 141 -15.98 11.24 2.69
C GLY A 141 -14.51 11.05 3.03
N THR A 142 -13.86 12.18 3.32
CA THR A 142 -12.42 12.29 3.51
C THR A 142 -11.97 12.08 4.96
N GLU A 143 -12.90 11.97 5.89
CA GLU A 143 -12.58 11.82 7.31
C GLU A 143 -12.08 10.42 7.65
N THR A 144 -10.99 10.37 8.43
CA THR A 144 -10.41 9.13 8.93
C THR A 144 -11.30 8.52 10.01
N ARG A 145 -11.65 7.24 9.84
CA ARG A 145 -12.51 6.47 10.74
C ARG A 145 -11.74 5.89 11.92
N PRO A 146 -12.42 5.50 13.02
CA PRO A 146 -11.76 4.98 14.22
C PRO A 146 -10.80 3.82 13.95
N VAL A 147 -11.21 2.84 13.13
CA VAL A 147 -10.37 1.70 12.70
C VAL A 147 -9.12 2.13 11.94
N GLU A 148 -9.21 3.13 11.08
CA GLU A 148 -8.04 3.63 10.34
C GLU A 148 -7.01 4.26 11.30
N ARG A 149 -7.49 4.97 12.34
CA ARG A 149 -6.64 5.52 13.41
C ARG A 149 -6.03 4.41 14.27
N ARG A 150 -6.84 3.40 14.65
CA ARG A 150 -6.40 2.21 15.39
C ARG A 150 -5.27 1.49 14.66
N VAL A 151 -5.46 1.16 13.37
CA VAL A 151 -4.44 0.49 12.55
C VAL A 151 -3.12 1.26 12.55
N ILE A 152 -3.16 2.58 12.31
CA ILE A 152 -1.94 3.41 12.29
C ILE A 152 -1.26 3.50 13.66
N ASP A 153 -2.02 3.64 14.75
CA ASP A 153 -1.44 3.68 16.09
C ASP A 153 -0.89 2.31 16.52
N THR A 154 -1.51 1.20 16.12
CA THR A 154 -0.95 -0.15 16.32
C THR A 154 0.38 -0.32 15.58
N ILE A 155 0.47 0.13 14.32
CA ILE A 155 1.72 0.11 13.56
C ILE A 155 2.81 0.93 14.26
N LYS A 156 2.50 2.15 14.71
CA LYS A 156 3.44 3.01 15.44
C LYS A 156 3.92 2.36 16.74
N TRP A 157 3.02 1.68 17.45
CA TRP A 157 3.39 0.95 18.66
C TRP A 157 4.33 -0.20 18.37
N VAL A 158 4.07 -1.01 17.33
CA VAL A 158 4.98 -2.08 16.90
C VAL A 158 6.33 -1.50 16.48
N ILE A 159 6.36 -0.39 15.74
CA ILE A 159 7.60 0.29 15.36
C ILE A 159 8.44 0.63 16.59
N LYS A 160 7.82 1.22 17.62
CA LYS A 160 8.50 1.59 18.86
C LYS A 160 8.89 0.35 19.68
N LYS A 161 8.02 -0.65 19.80
CA LYS A 161 8.18 -1.82 20.67
C LYS A 161 9.36 -2.71 20.23
N TYR A 162 9.58 -2.82 18.93
CA TYR A 162 10.58 -3.72 18.33
C TYR A 162 11.71 -2.98 17.60
N GLU A 163 11.82 -1.65 17.76
CA GLU A 163 12.85 -0.83 17.11
C GLU A 163 12.93 -1.07 15.59
N ILE A 164 11.75 -1.09 14.94
CA ILE A 164 11.61 -1.29 13.50
C ILE A 164 12.30 -0.16 12.74
N ASP A 165 12.87 -0.49 11.58
CA ASP A 165 13.28 0.52 10.61
C ASP A 165 12.05 1.31 10.12
N SER A 166 11.85 2.51 10.68
CA SER A 166 10.72 3.37 10.31
C SER A 166 10.75 3.82 8.84
N ASN A 167 11.86 3.63 8.12
CA ASN A 167 11.93 3.90 6.68
C ASN A 167 11.57 2.69 5.82
N ARG A 168 11.32 1.53 6.42
CA ARG A 168 11.02 0.26 5.76
C ARG A 168 9.79 -0.42 6.37
N VAL A 169 8.67 0.28 6.29
CA VAL A 169 7.34 -0.21 6.68
C VAL A 169 6.49 -0.35 5.42
N TYR A 170 5.87 -1.51 5.25
CA TYR A 170 5.16 -1.90 4.03
C TYR A 170 3.76 -2.37 4.39
N LEU A 171 2.76 -2.00 3.59
CA LEU A 171 1.37 -2.41 3.80
C LEU A 171 0.90 -3.30 2.66
N SER A 172 0.32 -4.43 2.98
CA SER A 172 -0.31 -5.33 2.02
C SER A 172 -1.74 -5.66 2.41
N GLY A 173 -2.54 -6.06 1.41
CA GLY A 173 -3.87 -6.55 1.68
C GLY A 173 -4.53 -7.22 0.48
N ASN A 174 -5.46 -8.12 0.76
CA ASN A 174 -6.20 -8.90 -0.23
C ASN A 174 -7.69 -8.55 -0.22
N SER A 175 -8.34 -8.37 -1.38
CA SER A 175 -9.80 -8.18 -1.45
C SER A 175 -10.24 -6.93 -0.65
N MET A 176 -11.10 -7.09 0.35
CA MET A 176 -11.42 -6.04 1.34
C MET A 176 -10.16 -5.42 1.96
N GLY A 177 -9.17 -6.25 2.31
CA GLY A 177 -7.88 -5.79 2.80
C GLY A 177 -7.07 -5.04 1.74
N GLY A 178 -7.24 -5.37 0.46
CA GLY A 178 -6.67 -4.62 -0.65
C GLY A 178 -7.27 -3.23 -0.77
N SER A 179 -8.60 -3.11 -0.67
CA SER A 179 -9.29 -1.81 -0.59
C SER A 179 -8.81 -0.99 0.62
N GLY A 180 -8.65 -1.63 1.77
CA GLY A 180 -8.08 -1.02 2.98
C GLY A 180 -6.62 -0.58 2.78
N ALA A 181 -5.80 -1.39 2.11
CA ALA A 181 -4.41 -1.08 1.84
C ALA A 181 -4.28 0.18 0.96
N LEU A 182 -5.14 0.32 -0.05
CA LEU A 182 -5.21 1.54 -0.85
C LEU A 182 -5.76 2.72 -0.02
N GLY A 183 -6.90 2.55 0.65
CA GLY A 183 -7.59 3.63 1.36
C GLY A 183 -6.81 4.23 2.54
N ILE A 184 -6.21 3.37 3.35
CA ILE A 184 -5.35 3.75 4.48
C ILE A 184 -3.95 4.11 3.97
N GLY A 185 -3.33 3.22 3.19
CA GLY A 185 -1.93 3.34 2.79
C GLY A 185 -1.60 4.63 2.05
N LEU A 186 -2.42 5.02 1.07
CA LEU A 186 -2.17 6.21 0.24
C LEU A 186 -2.11 7.52 1.03
N ARG A 187 -2.79 7.59 2.18
CA ARG A 187 -2.78 8.78 3.07
C ARG A 187 -1.56 8.85 3.97
N HIS A 188 -0.80 7.76 4.07
CA HIS A 188 0.17 7.55 5.13
C HIS A 188 1.57 7.26 4.56
N GLY A 189 1.99 7.99 3.53
CA GLY A 189 3.37 7.89 3.01
C GLY A 189 4.44 8.42 3.96
N ASN A 190 4.05 9.05 5.08
CA ASN A 190 4.91 9.31 6.23
C ASN A 190 5.14 8.07 7.13
N VAL A 191 4.31 7.02 6.98
CA VAL A 191 4.46 5.72 7.65
C VAL A 191 5.03 4.70 6.68
N PHE A 192 4.42 4.56 5.49
CA PHE A 192 4.73 3.50 4.55
C PHE A 192 5.76 3.93 3.49
N ALA A 193 6.72 3.04 3.22
CA ALA A 193 7.63 3.18 2.09
C ALA A 193 6.93 2.83 0.77
N ALA A 194 6.23 1.69 0.77
CA ALA A 194 5.44 1.18 -0.35
C ALA A 194 4.22 0.37 0.15
N ILE A 195 3.21 0.21 -0.71
CA ILE A 195 2.01 -0.60 -0.47
C ILE A 195 1.74 -1.54 -1.63
N LYS A 196 1.14 -2.70 -1.36
CA LYS A 196 0.75 -3.69 -2.38
C LYS A 196 -0.68 -4.18 -2.14
N ALA A 197 -1.57 -3.98 -3.10
CA ALA A 197 -2.95 -4.46 -3.05
C ALA A 197 -3.14 -5.64 -4.01
N ASN A 198 -3.69 -6.75 -3.51
CA ASN A 198 -4.13 -7.87 -4.34
C ASN A 198 -5.66 -7.85 -4.47
N VAL A 199 -6.13 -7.87 -5.71
CA VAL A 199 -7.55 -7.92 -6.09
C VAL A 199 -8.43 -7.04 -5.20
N PRO A 200 -8.08 -5.75 -5.01
CA PRO A 200 -8.84 -4.88 -4.12
C PRO A 200 -10.32 -4.89 -4.50
N ALA A 201 -11.20 -5.04 -3.52
CA ALA A 201 -12.64 -5.15 -3.72
C ALA A 201 -13.28 -3.76 -3.99
N GLY A 202 -12.80 -3.13 -5.05
CA GLY A 202 -13.10 -1.78 -5.47
C GLY A 202 -12.14 -0.75 -4.87
N ILE A 203 -12.09 0.42 -5.53
CA ILE A 203 -11.22 1.54 -5.15
C ILE A 203 -11.92 2.62 -4.34
N ASP A 204 -13.20 2.43 -3.98
CA ASP A 204 -14.03 3.48 -3.36
C ASP A 204 -13.46 3.98 -2.04
N HIS A 205 -12.80 3.12 -1.25
CA HIS A 205 -12.11 3.54 -0.03
C HIS A 205 -11.01 4.57 -0.36
N ALA A 206 -10.15 4.29 -1.34
CA ALA A 206 -9.12 5.22 -1.79
C ALA A 206 -9.68 6.48 -2.46
N ASP A 207 -10.69 6.37 -3.32
CA ASP A 207 -11.36 7.50 -3.97
C ASP A 207 -11.89 8.52 -2.96
N GLN A 208 -12.59 8.04 -1.93
CA GLN A 208 -13.13 8.91 -0.88
C GLN A 208 -12.02 9.51 0.00
N ARG A 209 -11.05 8.68 0.41
CA ARG A 209 -9.99 9.07 1.34
C ARG A 209 -8.94 9.98 0.72
N MET A 210 -8.68 9.85 -0.56
CA MET A 210 -7.81 10.75 -1.31
C MET A 210 -8.59 11.87 -1.99
N ALA A 211 -9.92 11.87 -1.91
CA ALA A 211 -10.80 12.74 -2.69
C ALA A 211 -10.47 12.73 -4.19
N PHE A 212 -10.28 11.56 -4.82
CA PHE A 212 -9.88 11.47 -6.22
C PHE A 212 -10.87 12.20 -7.14
N SER A 213 -12.16 12.07 -6.84
CA SER A 213 -13.24 12.73 -7.58
C SER A 213 -13.46 14.22 -7.24
N ASP A 214 -12.78 14.78 -6.23
CA ASP A 214 -12.90 16.20 -5.83
C ASP A 214 -11.52 16.84 -5.59
N HIS A 215 -11.00 17.51 -6.61
CA HIS A 215 -9.71 18.19 -6.55
C HIS A 215 -9.67 19.34 -5.53
N ALA A 216 -10.78 20.02 -5.29
CA ALA A 216 -10.84 21.13 -4.33
C ALA A 216 -10.75 20.60 -2.90
N ALA A 217 -11.44 19.50 -2.60
CA ALA A 217 -11.30 18.80 -1.32
C ALA A 217 -9.89 18.21 -1.16
N ALA A 218 -9.33 17.59 -2.20
CA ALA A 218 -7.99 16.98 -2.14
C ALA A 218 -6.90 17.99 -1.73
N LYS A 219 -6.95 19.23 -2.25
CA LYS A 219 -6.00 20.30 -1.87
C LYS A 219 -6.06 20.66 -0.39
N LYS A 220 -7.22 20.46 0.27
CA LYS A 220 -7.40 20.77 1.70
C LYS A 220 -6.89 19.67 2.62
N LEU A 221 -6.67 18.45 2.12
CA LEU A 221 -6.30 17.30 2.97
C LEU A 221 -4.86 17.37 3.51
N ASN A 222 -3.98 18.16 2.87
CA ASN A 222 -2.57 18.32 3.26
C ASN A 222 -1.88 16.99 3.61
N LEU A 223 -2.01 16.00 2.72
CA LEU A 223 -1.46 14.66 2.91
C LEU A 223 0.04 14.62 2.56
N PRO A 224 0.83 13.74 3.22
CA PRO A 224 2.20 13.48 2.78
C PRO A 224 2.22 12.88 1.37
N ASP A 225 3.39 12.93 0.72
CA ASP A 225 3.63 12.21 -0.53
C ASP A 225 3.24 10.73 -0.37
N PRO A 226 2.37 10.17 -1.24
CA PRO A 226 1.87 8.81 -1.06
C PRO A 226 2.98 7.78 -1.30
N PRO A 227 2.92 6.62 -0.61
CA PRO A 227 3.87 5.53 -0.82
C PRO A 227 3.83 5.01 -2.26
N ILE A 228 4.92 4.37 -2.71
CA ILE A 228 4.92 3.64 -3.98
C ILE A 228 3.82 2.57 -3.92
N THR A 229 2.91 2.61 -4.89
CA THR A 229 1.71 1.77 -4.87
C THR A 229 1.77 0.71 -5.96
N LEU A 230 1.67 -0.54 -5.53
CA LEU A 230 1.46 -1.68 -6.39
C LEU A 230 0.02 -2.15 -6.25
N ASP A 231 -0.63 -2.40 -7.38
CA ASP A 231 -1.97 -2.96 -7.42
C ASP A 231 -2.01 -4.04 -8.52
N TYR A 232 -2.68 -5.14 -8.25
CA TYR A 232 -3.00 -6.09 -9.29
C TYR A 232 -4.40 -6.66 -9.11
N SER A 233 -5.16 -6.68 -10.20
CA SER A 233 -6.60 -6.93 -10.17
C SER A 233 -7.06 -7.72 -11.39
N GLY A 234 -8.14 -8.48 -11.24
CA GLY A 234 -8.74 -9.21 -12.35
C GLY A 234 -9.86 -8.41 -13.01
N GLN A 235 -9.80 -8.12 -14.31
CA GLN A 235 -10.90 -7.42 -15.00
C GLN A 235 -12.19 -8.24 -15.04
N ASN A 236 -12.07 -9.57 -14.97
CA ASN A 236 -13.19 -10.50 -14.85
C ASN A 236 -13.59 -10.78 -13.39
N ASP A 237 -13.01 -10.08 -12.42
CA ASP A 237 -13.41 -10.15 -11.02
C ASP A 237 -14.62 -9.26 -10.76
N GLY A 238 -15.72 -9.87 -10.28
CA GLY A 238 -16.95 -9.17 -9.93
C GLY A 238 -16.83 -8.20 -8.75
N TRP A 239 -15.67 -8.09 -8.08
CA TRP A 239 -15.37 -7.08 -7.07
C TRP A 239 -14.47 -5.95 -7.56
N SER A 240 -13.88 -6.09 -8.74
CA SER A 240 -12.91 -5.13 -9.27
C SER A 240 -13.60 -3.97 -9.97
N PHE A 241 -13.83 -2.88 -9.24
CA PHE A 241 -14.50 -1.67 -9.75
C PHE A 241 -13.62 -0.42 -9.64
N GLY A 242 -13.69 0.43 -10.67
CA GLY A 242 -13.18 1.79 -10.66
C GLY A 242 -11.67 1.94 -10.92
N HIS A 243 -10.97 0.88 -11.33
CA HIS A 243 -9.53 0.96 -11.62
C HIS A 243 -9.18 1.95 -12.74
N ASP A 244 -10.10 2.23 -13.67
CA ASP A 244 -9.99 3.32 -14.64
C ASP A 244 -9.88 4.69 -13.95
N ARG A 245 -10.76 4.96 -12.98
CA ARG A 245 -10.72 6.19 -12.16
C ARG A 245 -9.47 6.23 -11.31
N PHE A 246 -9.05 5.09 -10.75
CA PHE A 246 -7.86 4.99 -9.92
C PHE A 246 -6.59 5.31 -10.71
N VAL A 247 -6.35 4.63 -11.83
CA VAL A 247 -5.19 4.88 -12.69
C VAL A 247 -5.19 6.32 -13.19
N LYS A 248 -6.34 6.85 -13.61
CA LYS A 248 -6.46 8.25 -14.02
C LYS A 248 -6.06 9.20 -12.89
N ALA A 249 -6.59 9.00 -11.68
CA ALA A 249 -6.28 9.86 -10.55
C ALA A 249 -4.80 9.79 -10.14
N MET A 250 -4.21 8.60 -10.14
CA MET A 250 -2.79 8.41 -9.86
C MET A 250 -1.93 9.11 -10.93
N ASN A 251 -2.29 9.01 -12.21
CA ASN A 251 -1.60 9.69 -13.30
C ASN A 251 -1.73 11.22 -13.21
N ASP A 252 -2.96 11.75 -13.08
CA ASP A 252 -3.22 13.19 -12.99
C ASP A 252 -2.51 13.85 -11.80
N ARG A 253 -2.45 13.12 -10.67
CA ARG A 253 -1.80 13.60 -9.45
C ARG A 253 -0.32 13.27 -9.41
N LYS A 254 0.25 12.65 -10.44
CA LYS A 254 1.65 12.23 -10.47
C LYS A 254 1.99 11.36 -9.26
N TYR A 255 1.10 10.47 -8.83
CA TYR A 255 1.34 9.53 -7.73
C TYR A 255 1.94 8.21 -8.26
N PRO A 256 2.88 7.59 -7.52
CA PRO A 256 3.57 6.39 -7.97
C PRO A 256 2.62 5.19 -8.06
N LEU A 257 2.43 4.66 -9.27
CA LEU A 257 1.61 3.48 -9.51
C LEU A 257 2.34 2.49 -10.43
N TYR A 258 2.34 1.23 -9.99
CA TYR A 258 2.60 0.05 -10.80
C TYR A 258 1.33 -0.81 -10.74
N PHE A 259 0.66 -0.97 -11.88
CA PHE A 259 -0.62 -1.69 -11.94
C PHE A 259 -0.56 -2.83 -12.94
N TYR A 260 -1.09 -3.98 -12.57
CA TYR A 260 -1.09 -5.20 -13.37
C TYR A 260 -2.49 -5.81 -13.40
N TRP A 261 -2.92 -6.34 -14.55
CA TRP A 261 -4.19 -7.04 -14.61
C TRP A 261 -4.14 -8.24 -15.56
N GLY A 262 -5.12 -9.13 -15.40
CA GLY A 262 -5.32 -10.29 -16.23
C GLY A 262 -6.57 -11.05 -15.80
N SER A 263 -7.06 -11.95 -16.64
CA SER A 263 -8.33 -12.65 -16.38
C SER A 263 -8.22 -13.79 -15.35
N PHE A 264 -7.64 -13.51 -14.19
CA PHE A 264 -7.47 -14.47 -13.08
C PHE A 264 -8.57 -14.40 -12.01
N GLY A 265 -9.60 -13.56 -12.19
CA GLY A 265 -10.71 -13.41 -11.25
C GLY A 265 -10.27 -12.91 -9.87
N HIS A 266 -10.98 -13.31 -8.82
CA HIS A 266 -10.67 -12.92 -7.44
C HIS A 266 -9.60 -13.81 -6.80
N ALA A 267 -8.48 -14.04 -7.50
CA ALA A 267 -7.44 -14.97 -7.09
C ALA A 267 -6.54 -14.41 -5.98
N ASN A 268 -6.02 -15.32 -5.14
CA ASN A 268 -5.10 -15.01 -4.04
C ASN A 268 -3.83 -15.88 -4.04
N ASN A 269 -3.71 -16.76 -5.03
CA ASN A 269 -2.59 -17.66 -5.25
C ASN A 269 -1.69 -17.08 -6.34
N HIS A 270 -0.46 -16.70 -6.01
CA HIS A 270 0.49 -16.08 -6.93
C HIS A 270 0.84 -17.00 -8.09
N GLU A 271 1.02 -18.30 -7.87
CA GLU A 271 1.33 -19.25 -8.96
C GLU A 271 0.25 -19.20 -10.04
N ARG A 272 -1.03 -19.22 -9.65
CA ARG A 272 -2.17 -19.11 -10.58
C ARG A 272 -2.22 -17.74 -11.27
N ILE A 273 -1.94 -16.66 -10.54
CA ILE A 273 -1.95 -15.30 -11.12
C ILE A 273 -0.79 -15.15 -12.10
N LEU A 274 0.41 -15.64 -11.78
CA LEU A 274 1.61 -15.60 -12.62
C LEU A 274 1.45 -16.37 -13.93
N GLN A 275 0.59 -17.39 -13.99
CA GLN A 275 0.25 -18.05 -15.25
C GLN A 275 -0.44 -17.09 -16.25
N VAL A 276 -1.19 -16.10 -15.73
CA VAL A 276 -1.98 -15.13 -16.49
C VAL A 276 -1.23 -13.80 -16.68
N ASN A 277 -0.62 -13.27 -15.61
CA ASN A 277 0.21 -12.08 -15.65
C ASN A 277 1.47 -12.31 -14.80
N ASP A 278 2.60 -12.53 -15.47
CA ASP A 278 3.89 -12.82 -14.82
C ASP A 278 4.64 -11.56 -14.35
N LEU A 279 4.05 -10.36 -14.49
CA LEU A 279 4.64 -9.10 -14.05
C LEU A 279 4.27 -8.69 -12.62
N ILE A 280 3.33 -9.37 -11.94
CA ILE A 280 2.85 -8.97 -10.59
C ILE A 280 3.95 -8.94 -9.51
N ASN A 281 5.10 -9.59 -9.78
CA ASN A 281 6.28 -9.65 -8.93
C ASN A 281 7.52 -9.00 -9.60
N SER A 282 7.36 -8.33 -10.74
CA SER A 282 8.46 -7.71 -11.48
C SER A 282 9.10 -6.52 -10.76
N PHE A 283 8.36 -5.86 -9.86
CA PHE A 283 8.83 -4.72 -9.09
C PHE A 283 9.05 -5.10 -7.62
N ASP A 284 10.30 -4.97 -7.16
CA ASP A 284 10.67 -5.22 -5.75
C ASP A 284 10.29 -4.03 -4.86
N TRP A 285 9.01 -3.96 -4.52
CA TRP A 285 8.45 -2.94 -3.64
C TRP A 285 8.99 -2.98 -2.20
N LEU A 286 9.58 -4.10 -1.76
CA LEU A 286 10.15 -4.27 -0.42
C LEU A 286 11.60 -3.75 -0.31
N SER A 287 12.19 -3.33 -1.44
CA SER A 287 13.45 -2.58 -1.48
C SER A 287 13.29 -1.08 -1.21
N ILE A 288 12.08 -0.54 -1.42
CA ILE A 288 11.81 0.89 -1.33
C ILE A 288 12.01 1.40 0.09
N LYS A 289 12.60 2.60 0.21
CA LYS A 289 12.76 3.29 1.48
C LYS A 289 12.01 4.62 1.52
N LYS A 290 11.52 4.99 2.70
CA LYS A 290 10.82 6.25 2.94
C LYS A 290 11.74 7.48 2.99
N ASN A 291 13.03 7.29 3.16
CA ASN A 291 14.03 8.36 3.18
C ASN A 291 14.82 8.43 1.86
N GLU A 292 14.22 8.00 0.76
CA GLU A 292 14.78 8.10 -0.59
C GLU A 292 13.73 8.73 -1.51
N ALA A 293 14.17 9.64 -2.36
CA ALA A 293 13.35 10.20 -3.43
C ALA A 293 13.05 9.14 -4.48
N TYR A 294 11.93 9.30 -5.19
CA TYR A 294 11.57 8.43 -6.30
C TYR A 294 10.97 9.21 -7.47
N PRO A 295 11.26 8.76 -8.72
CA PRO A 295 10.55 9.22 -9.88
C PRO A 295 9.14 8.60 -9.93
N VAL A 296 8.21 9.36 -10.49
CA VAL A 296 6.88 8.91 -10.87
C VAL A 296 6.74 9.04 -12.38
N PHE A 297 6.32 7.96 -13.02
CA PHE A 297 6.13 7.88 -14.46
C PHE A 297 4.64 8.06 -14.80
N THR A 298 4.33 9.05 -15.61
CA THR A 298 2.97 9.34 -16.08
C THR A 298 2.94 9.47 -17.60
N ASN A 299 1.78 9.26 -18.20
CA ASN A 299 1.60 9.33 -19.66
C ASN A 299 2.58 8.42 -20.44
N ALA A 300 2.90 7.25 -19.86
CA ALA A 300 3.89 6.36 -20.44
C ALA A 300 3.35 5.66 -21.70
N SER A 301 4.11 5.73 -22.80
CA SER A 301 3.72 5.17 -24.10
C SER A 301 3.68 3.63 -24.13
N SER A 302 4.26 2.97 -23.14
CA SER A 302 4.27 1.51 -23.02
C SER A 302 3.07 0.97 -22.23
N ASN A 303 2.25 1.83 -21.61
CA ASN A 303 1.09 1.39 -20.84
C ASN A 303 0.04 0.76 -21.75
N ASN A 304 -0.62 -0.29 -21.29
CA ASN A 304 -1.73 -0.90 -22.02
C ASN A 304 -3.05 -0.18 -21.72
N ASP A 305 -3.99 -0.25 -22.66
CA ASP A 305 -5.35 0.25 -22.46
C ASP A 305 -6.06 -0.51 -21.34
N LEU A 306 -6.69 0.24 -20.43
CA LEU A 306 -7.40 -0.36 -19.29
C LEU A 306 -8.71 -1.02 -19.76
N PRO A 307 -9.02 -2.24 -19.26
CA PRO A 307 -10.28 -2.90 -19.60
C PRO A 307 -11.48 -2.32 -18.84
N TRP A 308 -11.26 -1.59 -17.73
CA TRP A 308 -12.35 -0.98 -16.97
C TRP A 308 -12.87 0.32 -17.62
N PRO A 309 -14.17 0.63 -17.47
CA PRO A 309 -15.24 -0.23 -16.98
C PRO A 309 -15.90 -1.07 -18.10
N LYS A 310 -15.47 -0.93 -19.36
CA LYS A 310 -16.24 -1.34 -20.53
C LYS A 310 -15.92 -2.73 -21.07
N ASN A 311 -14.70 -3.21 -20.91
CA ASN A 311 -14.15 -4.40 -21.56
C ASN A 311 -13.78 -5.50 -20.54
N LEU A 312 -14.63 -5.71 -19.54
CA LEU A 312 -14.36 -6.63 -18.42
C LEU A 312 -14.29 -8.12 -18.82
N SER A 313 -14.84 -8.48 -19.98
CA SER A 313 -14.76 -9.83 -20.54
C SER A 313 -13.48 -10.10 -21.34
N ASP A 314 -12.65 -9.06 -21.59
CA ASP A 314 -11.36 -9.24 -22.24
C ASP A 314 -10.46 -10.15 -21.39
N LYS A 315 -9.77 -11.08 -22.04
CA LYS A 315 -8.85 -12.02 -21.40
C LYS A 315 -7.40 -11.54 -21.43
N LYS A 316 -7.10 -10.46 -22.16
CA LYS A 316 -5.76 -9.92 -22.24
C LYS A 316 -5.29 -9.42 -20.88
N SER A 317 -4.05 -9.77 -20.56
CA SER A 317 -3.32 -9.19 -19.45
C SER A 317 -2.69 -7.87 -19.89
N GLY A 318 -2.49 -6.96 -18.94
CA GLY A 318 -1.88 -5.67 -19.23
C GLY A 318 -1.19 -5.08 -18.01
N GLN A 319 -0.54 -3.94 -18.23
CA GLN A 319 0.23 -3.24 -17.23
C GLN A 319 0.23 -1.72 -17.39
N VAL A 320 0.50 -1.03 -16.27
CA VAL A 320 0.90 0.36 -16.19
C VAL A 320 2.25 0.44 -15.47
N ASN A 321 3.21 1.11 -16.11
CA ASN A 321 4.56 1.42 -15.63
C ASN A 321 5.49 0.22 -15.30
N ALA A 322 5.11 -1.02 -15.61
CA ALA A 322 5.79 -2.25 -15.18
C ALA A 322 7.30 -2.29 -15.44
N PHE A 323 7.77 -1.66 -16.51
CA PHE A 323 9.16 -1.75 -16.95
C PHE A 323 10.05 -0.61 -16.47
N PHE A 324 9.49 0.49 -15.95
CA PHE A 324 10.32 1.62 -15.52
C PHE A 324 11.04 1.32 -14.21
N ARG A 325 12.35 1.58 -14.19
CA ARG A 325 13.22 1.45 -13.02
C ARG A 325 14.09 2.68 -12.90
N TRP A 326 14.68 2.84 -11.71
CA TRP A 326 15.59 3.92 -11.43
C TRP A 326 16.66 3.53 -10.43
N LYS A 327 17.70 4.36 -10.39
CA LYS A 327 18.71 4.34 -9.33
C LYS A 327 19.00 5.78 -8.92
N LEU A 328 18.70 6.11 -7.67
CA LEU A 328 19.06 7.42 -7.10
C LEU A 328 20.58 7.56 -7.10
N MET A 329 21.09 8.67 -7.63
CA MET A 329 22.53 8.95 -7.68
C MET A 329 22.89 10.08 -6.72
N ASN A 330 22.07 11.13 -6.68
CA ASN A 330 22.29 12.28 -5.81
C ASN A 330 20.98 12.99 -5.45
N ASP A 331 20.91 13.49 -4.22
CA ASP A 331 19.85 14.37 -3.71
C ASP A 331 20.53 15.39 -2.77
N GLU A 332 20.96 16.50 -3.35
CA GLU A 332 21.64 17.61 -2.69
C GLU A 332 20.78 18.88 -2.78
N LYS A 333 21.06 19.87 -1.93
CA LYS A 333 20.33 21.14 -1.84
C LYS A 333 19.99 21.83 -3.16
N LYS A 334 20.90 21.78 -4.14
CA LYS A 334 20.74 22.46 -5.45
C LYS A 334 20.95 21.55 -6.65
N SER A 335 21.18 20.25 -6.43
CA SER A 335 21.39 19.30 -7.52
C SER A 335 20.75 17.95 -7.17
N PHE A 336 20.05 17.37 -8.14
CA PHE A 336 19.43 16.06 -8.01
C PHE A 336 19.71 15.25 -9.26
N ASN A 337 20.14 14.00 -9.09
CA ASN A 337 20.44 13.10 -10.19
C ASN A 337 19.82 11.74 -9.94
N VAL A 338 19.07 11.25 -10.93
CA VAL A 338 18.50 9.91 -10.91
C VAL A 338 18.75 9.23 -12.26
N SER A 339 19.29 8.01 -12.21
CA SER A 339 19.40 7.17 -13.40
C SER A 339 18.04 6.52 -13.68
N LEU A 340 17.56 6.62 -14.91
CA LEU A 340 16.28 6.08 -15.37
C LEU A 340 16.53 5.06 -16.48
N TYR A 341 15.82 3.93 -16.44
CA TYR A 341 15.92 2.87 -17.43
C TYR A 341 14.66 2.01 -17.46
N LEU A 342 14.50 1.26 -18.55
CA LEU A 342 13.55 0.17 -18.66
C LEU A 342 14.23 -1.14 -18.28
N ASN A 343 13.52 -2.06 -17.63
CA ASN A 343 13.96 -3.44 -17.56
C ASN A 343 14.21 -4.00 -18.97
N SER A 344 15.26 -4.79 -19.10
CA SER A 344 15.60 -5.58 -20.27
C SER A 344 15.21 -7.06 -20.08
N ALA A 345 15.42 -7.87 -21.13
CA ALA A 345 15.24 -9.32 -21.06
C ALA A 345 16.24 -10.04 -20.13
N ASP A 346 17.32 -9.36 -19.75
CA ASP A 346 18.28 -9.84 -18.76
C ASP A 346 17.81 -9.57 -17.32
N ASP A 347 17.02 -8.50 -17.14
CA ASP A 347 16.52 -8.11 -15.81
C ASP A 347 15.27 -8.88 -15.38
N ILE A 348 14.37 -9.18 -16.34
CA ILE A 348 13.09 -9.85 -16.06
C ILE A 348 12.79 -10.93 -17.11
N LYS A 349 12.22 -12.04 -16.65
CA LYS A 349 11.64 -13.08 -17.53
C LYS A 349 10.13 -12.91 -17.54
N THR A 350 9.57 -12.62 -18.71
CA THR A 350 8.15 -12.35 -18.88
C THR A 350 7.68 -12.73 -20.29
N LYS A 351 6.40 -13.07 -20.42
CA LYS A 351 5.69 -13.25 -21.69
C LYS A 351 5.26 -11.93 -22.33
N PHE A 352 5.34 -10.82 -21.61
CA PHE A 352 5.05 -9.50 -22.15
C PHE A 352 6.18 -9.02 -23.05
N ASP A 353 5.82 -8.29 -24.10
CA ASP A 353 6.80 -7.58 -24.92
C ASP A 353 7.49 -6.51 -24.09
N ILE A 354 8.80 -6.67 -23.88
CA ILE A 354 9.60 -5.68 -23.16
C ILE A 354 9.90 -4.51 -24.11
N PRO A 355 9.44 -3.28 -23.82
CA PRO A 355 9.69 -2.14 -24.68
C PRO A 355 11.17 -1.76 -24.70
N LYS A 356 11.77 -1.64 -25.89
CA LYS A 356 13.14 -1.11 -26.04
C LYS A 356 13.24 0.38 -25.70
N LYS A 357 12.13 1.11 -25.85
CA LYS A 357 11.97 2.52 -25.50
C LYS A 357 10.53 2.82 -25.07
N SER A 358 10.35 3.80 -24.20
CA SER A 358 9.05 4.38 -23.88
C SER A 358 9.20 5.86 -23.53
N THR A 359 8.25 6.68 -23.98
CA THR A 359 8.16 8.08 -23.54
C THR A 359 7.33 8.17 -22.28
N ALA A 360 7.75 8.97 -21.29
CA ALA A 360 6.95 9.28 -20.11
C ALA A 360 7.26 10.68 -19.57
N ASP A 361 6.29 11.31 -18.93
CA ASP A 361 6.57 12.43 -18.04
C ASP A 361 7.14 11.89 -16.72
N VAL A 362 8.22 12.48 -16.24
CA VAL A 362 8.91 12.04 -15.02
C VAL A 362 8.82 13.12 -13.96
N SER A 363 8.08 12.82 -12.90
CA SER A 363 7.92 13.70 -11.75
C SER A 363 8.76 13.22 -10.57
N LEU A 364 9.46 14.14 -9.89
CA LEU A 364 10.26 13.80 -8.71
C LEU A 364 9.46 14.02 -7.43
N ARG A 365 9.44 13.01 -6.55
CA ARG A 365 8.74 13.06 -5.26
C ARG A 365 9.64 12.63 -4.11
N ARG A 366 9.25 13.00 -2.90
CA ARG A 366 9.95 12.66 -1.66
C ARG A 366 11.43 13.06 -1.72
N LEU A 367 11.71 14.23 -2.28
CA LEU A 367 13.05 14.83 -2.27
C LEU A 367 13.48 15.04 -0.82
N GLN A 368 14.71 14.64 -0.50
CA GLN A 368 15.24 14.63 0.86
C GLN A 368 16.03 15.90 1.17
N GLN A 369 16.84 16.38 0.23
CA GLN A 369 17.68 17.55 0.42
C GLN A 369 17.47 18.63 -0.63
N PHE A 370 17.05 18.28 -1.85
CA PHE A 370 16.83 19.25 -2.92
C PHE A 370 15.75 20.28 -2.52
N GLU A 371 16.16 21.53 -2.35
CA GLU A 371 15.33 22.61 -1.81
C GLU A 371 14.91 23.57 -2.93
N PHE A 372 13.61 23.87 -3.01
CA PHE A 372 13.03 24.82 -3.94
C PHE A 372 11.69 25.35 -3.43
N ASN A 373 11.24 26.46 -3.98
CA ASN A 373 10.00 27.13 -3.66
C ASN A 373 9.08 27.24 -4.88
N GLU A 374 7.81 27.50 -4.62
CA GLU A 374 6.88 27.91 -5.68
C GLU A 374 7.41 29.18 -6.36
N GLY A 375 7.35 29.20 -7.69
CA GLY A 375 7.87 30.28 -8.52
C GLY A 375 9.34 30.13 -8.93
N ASP A 376 10.12 29.26 -8.27
CA ASP A 376 11.50 28.98 -8.65
C ASP A 376 11.59 28.40 -10.06
N PHE A 377 12.71 28.65 -10.73
CA PHE A 377 13.01 28.02 -12.00
C PHE A 377 14.07 26.93 -11.83
N ILE A 378 13.71 25.72 -12.22
CA ILE A 378 14.55 24.54 -12.12
C ILE A 378 14.97 24.09 -13.53
N ASN A 379 16.26 23.91 -13.76
CA ASN A 379 16.78 23.36 -15.01
C ASN A 379 16.81 21.83 -14.93
N TRP A 380 16.64 21.17 -16.07
CA TRP A 380 16.80 19.73 -16.17
C TRP A 380 17.44 19.32 -17.50
N SER A 381 18.08 18.16 -17.51
CA SER A 381 18.60 17.49 -18.71
C SER A 381 18.48 15.98 -18.62
N PHE A 382 18.28 15.33 -19.76
CA PHE A 382 18.22 13.88 -19.92
C PHE A 382 18.68 13.51 -21.33
N GLY A 383 19.90 12.97 -21.45
CA GLY A 383 20.54 12.80 -22.76
C GLY A 383 20.68 14.14 -23.48
N GLU A 384 20.17 14.22 -24.71
CA GLU A 384 20.15 15.46 -25.51
C GLU A 384 18.99 16.40 -25.15
N SER A 385 17.97 15.90 -24.46
CA SER A 385 16.83 16.69 -24.03
C SER A 385 17.19 17.56 -22.83
N LYS A 386 16.74 18.81 -22.84
CA LYS A 386 16.93 19.75 -21.72
C LYS A 386 15.78 20.73 -21.66
N GLY A 387 15.55 21.30 -20.49
CA GLY A 387 14.52 22.30 -20.32
C GLY A 387 14.63 23.05 -19.01
N LYS A 388 13.66 23.95 -18.79
CA LYS A 388 13.53 24.77 -17.60
C LYS A 388 12.07 24.77 -17.18
N ILE A 389 11.79 24.50 -15.91
CA ILE A 389 10.45 24.38 -15.35
C ILE A 389 10.28 25.49 -14.31
N LYS A 390 9.15 26.18 -14.33
CA LYS A 390 8.73 27.06 -13.23
C LYS A 390 7.89 26.23 -12.24
N ILE A 391 8.27 26.22 -10.97
CA ILE A 391 7.57 25.45 -9.94
C ILE A 391 6.21 26.08 -9.65
N GLY A 392 5.15 25.28 -9.73
CA GLY A 392 3.80 25.67 -9.36
C GLY A 392 3.45 25.37 -7.91
N SER A 393 2.20 25.67 -7.54
CA SER A 393 1.66 25.41 -6.20
C SER A 393 1.62 23.93 -5.79
N ASP A 394 1.76 23.00 -6.73
CA ASP A 394 1.89 21.56 -6.45
C ASP A 394 3.28 21.17 -5.92
N LYS A 395 4.27 22.07 -6.05
CA LYS A 395 5.67 21.86 -5.66
C LYS A 395 6.27 20.56 -6.22
N ILE A 396 5.94 20.23 -7.48
CA ILE A 396 6.46 19.04 -8.14
C ILE A 396 7.31 19.44 -9.34
N ILE A 397 8.51 18.87 -9.42
CA ILE A 397 9.37 18.97 -10.60
C ILE A 397 8.95 17.88 -11.58
N THR A 398 8.54 18.25 -12.79
CA THR A 398 8.15 17.31 -13.85
C THR A 398 8.93 17.58 -15.14
N ALA A 399 9.81 16.66 -15.54
CA ALA A 399 10.43 16.67 -16.85
C ALA A 399 9.52 15.96 -17.86
N PRO A 400 8.99 16.67 -18.88
CA PRO A 400 7.98 16.10 -19.77
C PRO A 400 8.58 15.21 -20.85
N SER A 401 7.85 14.15 -21.22
CA SER A 401 8.05 13.35 -22.43
C SER A 401 9.48 12.83 -22.64
N LEU A 402 10.13 12.37 -21.57
CA LEU A 402 11.46 11.77 -21.64
C LEU A 402 11.40 10.43 -22.36
N THR A 403 12.28 10.20 -23.34
CA THR A 403 12.42 8.90 -24.01
C THR A 403 13.38 8.01 -23.23
N ILE A 404 12.85 7.09 -22.43
CA ILE A 404 13.61 6.18 -21.59
C ILE A 404 13.83 4.86 -22.34
N THR A 405 15.03 4.29 -22.25
CA THR A 405 15.42 3.03 -22.92
C THR A 405 15.90 1.99 -21.92
N THR A 406 16.24 0.79 -22.37
CA THR A 406 16.90 -0.22 -21.53
C THR A 406 18.31 0.19 -21.10
N SER A 407 18.96 1.09 -21.84
CA SER A 407 20.25 1.67 -21.44
C SER A 407 20.03 2.79 -20.41
N PRO A 408 20.64 2.72 -19.22
CA PRO A 408 20.49 3.75 -18.21
C PRO A 408 20.96 5.14 -18.67
N GLN A 409 20.12 6.14 -18.43
CA GLN A 409 20.42 7.54 -18.68
C GLN A 409 20.08 8.37 -17.44
N THR A 410 20.83 9.44 -17.20
CA THR A 410 20.67 10.27 -16.01
C THR A 410 19.74 11.44 -16.30
N LEU A 411 18.69 11.59 -15.48
CA LEU A 411 17.94 12.83 -15.33
C LEU A 411 18.64 13.68 -14.28
N SER A 412 19.22 14.78 -14.73
CA SER A 412 19.84 15.80 -13.87
C SER A 412 18.91 16.97 -13.72
N VAL A 413 18.79 17.47 -12.50
CA VAL A 413 17.96 18.61 -12.12
C VAL A 413 18.78 19.53 -11.24
N TRP A 414 18.80 20.84 -11.54
CA TRP A 414 19.59 21.79 -10.77
C TRP A 414 19.02 23.20 -10.77
N ILE A 415 19.41 23.95 -9.73
CA ILE A 415 19.22 25.39 -9.63
C ILE A 415 20.57 26.04 -9.96
N ASN A 416 20.58 27.04 -10.84
CA ASN A 416 21.81 27.76 -11.15
C ASN A 416 22.38 28.38 -9.86
N LYS A 417 23.70 28.33 -9.68
CA LYS A 417 24.35 29.12 -8.64
C LYS A 417 24.17 30.60 -9.03
N ASN A 418 23.58 31.38 -8.14
CA ASN A 418 23.66 32.84 -8.21
C ASN A 418 25.11 33.28 -8.07
#